data_AF-A0A1V6DZU0-F1
#
_entry.id   AF-A0A1V6DZU0-F1
#
_cell.length_a   1.000
_cell.length_b   1.000
_cell.length_c   1.000
_cell.angle_alpha   90.00
_cell.angle_beta   90.00
_cell.angle_gamma   90.00
#
_symmetry.space_group_name_H-M   'P 1'
#
loop_
_entity.id
_entity.type
_entity.pdbx_description
1 polymer ?
#
loop_
_entity_poly.entity_id
_entity_poly.type
_entity_poly.pdbx_seq_one_letter_code
_entity_poly.pdbx_strand_id
1 'polypeptide(L)'
;MDNVFVFIMVFAFFKVPAKWQHRVLFWGILGAVIMRAIFILVGVSVLARFHWLIYIFGAFLVYTGIKMAIPHKEEAEVDPEHNVAVRLFRRWFPVATSNDERGHFFVRDQNRWAATPLFVVLIVIETTDVMFALDSLPAVLAITRDGFVALTSNIFAILGLRSLYFALSGIMKLFRFLKIGLAVILSFIGVKMLISAYVHISTGVSLGVIGGVIAVSVLASLLIPAPEMEKK
;
A
#
# COMPACT_ATOMS: atom_id res chain seq x y z
N MET A 1 -5.19 3.68 -1.93
CA MET A 1 -5.02 5.07 -1.46
C MET A 1 -3.65 5.21 -0.82
N ASP A 2 -3.35 4.35 0.16
CA ASP A 2 -2.09 4.33 0.92
C ASP A 2 -0.83 4.30 0.05
N ASN A 3 -0.87 3.52 -1.04
CA ASN A 3 0.23 3.47 -2.00
C ASN A 3 0.53 4.84 -2.61
N VAL A 4 -0.46 5.64 -3.02
CA VAL A 4 -0.21 6.95 -3.66
C VAL A 4 0.40 7.94 -2.67
N PHE A 5 -0.05 7.93 -1.41
CA PHE A 5 0.49 8.81 -0.37
C PHE A 5 1.98 8.52 -0.13
N VAL A 6 2.37 7.24 -0.08
CA VAL A 6 3.78 6.85 0.00
C VAL A 6 4.57 7.33 -1.20
N PHE A 7 4.06 7.20 -2.43
CA PHE A 7 4.78 7.67 -3.61
C PHE A 7 5.05 9.17 -3.53
N ILE A 8 4.07 9.96 -3.07
CA ILE A 8 4.23 11.42 -2.87
C ILE A 8 5.28 11.71 -1.80
N MET A 9 5.23 11.02 -0.64
CA MET A 9 6.22 11.19 0.43
C MET A 9 7.64 10.87 -0.04
N VAL A 10 7.80 9.76 -0.77
CA VAL A 10 9.10 9.35 -1.31
C VAL A 10 9.61 10.37 -2.34
N PHE A 11 8.76 10.87 -3.24
CA PHE A 11 9.17 11.90 -4.20
C PHE A 11 9.55 13.23 -3.52
N ALA A 12 8.82 13.63 -2.47
CA ALA A 12 9.14 14.81 -1.69
C ALA A 12 10.48 14.68 -0.96
N PHE A 13 10.72 13.52 -0.33
CA PHE A 13 11.94 13.23 0.40
C PHE A 13 13.19 13.26 -0.51
N PHE A 14 13.12 12.57 -1.65
CA PHE A 14 14.23 12.52 -2.62
C PHE A 14 14.28 13.74 -3.56
N LYS A 15 13.41 14.75 -3.34
CA LYS A 15 13.31 15.98 -4.13
C LYS A 15 13.29 15.71 -5.65
N VAL A 16 12.50 14.72 -6.07
CA VAL A 16 12.45 14.26 -7.47
C VAL A 16 11.76 15.32 -8.34
N PRO A 17 12.42 15.85 -9.39
CA PRO A 17 11.81 16.83 -10.29
C PRO A 17 10.56 16.27 -10.98
N ALA A 18 9.51 17.08 -11.11
CA ALA A 18 8.21 16.68 -11.67
C ALA A 18 8.31 16.02 -13.07
N LYS A 19 9.29 16.46 -13.89
CA LYS A 19 9.56 15.90 -15.23
C LYS A 19 9.86 14.39 -15.20
N TRP A 20 10.45 13.88 -14.12
CA TRP A 20 10.85 12.47 -13.98
C TRP A 20 9.87 11.63 -13.17
N GLN A 21 8.96 12.25 -12.42
CA GLN A 21 7.96 11.55 -11.60
C GLN A 21 7.08 10.62 -12.45
N HIS A 22 6.63 11.04 -13.64
CA HIS A 22 5.80 10.20 -14.51
C HIS A 22 6.53 8.91 -14.94
N ARG A 23 7.84 9.00 -15.21
CA ARG A 23 8.64 7.84 -15.62
C ARG A 23 8.81 6.85 -14.47
N VAL A 24 9.14 7.35 -13.28
CA VAL A 24 9.28 6.51 -12.08
C VAL A 24 7.94 5.89 -11.69
N LEU A 25 6.86 6.67 -11.77
CA LEU A 25 5.50 6.20 -11.51
C LEU A 25 5.08 5.11 -12.49
N PHE A 26 5.38 5.26 -13.78
CA PHE A 26 5.06 4.24 -14.79
C PHE A 26 5.77 2.92 -14.49
N TRP A 27 7.09 2.96 -14.26
CA TRP A 27 7.87 1.76 -13.94
C TRP A 27 7.48 1.15 -12.59
N GLY A 28 7.20 1.98 -11.59
CA GLY A 28 6.77 1.54 -10.26
C GLY A 28 5.35 0.93 -10.26
N ILE A 29 4.42 1.45 -11.06
CA ILE A 29 3.10 0.84 -11.22
C ILE A 29 3.22 -0.49 -11.96
N LEU A 30 4.04 -0.54 -13.03
CA LEU A 30 4.23 -1.77 -13.79
C LEU A 30 4.85 -2.87 -12.92
N GLY A 31 5.89 -2.55 -12.15
CA GLY A 31 6.53 -3.49 -11.23
C GLY A 31 5.58 -3.92 -10.11
N ALA A 32 4.88 -2.98 -9.47
CA ALA A 32 3.83 -3.29 -8.48
C ALA A 32 2.78 -4.27 -9.01
N VAL A 33 2.26 -4.06 -10.23
CA VAL A 33 1.25 -4.97 -10.84
C VAL A 33 1.83 -6.37 -11.04
N ILE A 34 3.06 -6.47 -11.55
CA ILE A 34 3.73 -7.76 -11.76
C ILE A 34 3.98 -8.46 -10.42
N MET A 35 4.52 -7.75 -9.43
CA MET A 35 4.79 -8.29 -8.10
C MET A 35 3.50 -8.76 -7.43
N ARG A 36 2.42 -7.97 -7.50
CA ARG A 36 1.10 -8.38 -6.99
C ARG A 36 0.56 -9.61 -7.70
N ALA A 37 0.72 -9.71 -9.02
CA ALA A 37 0.31 -10.91 -9.74
C ALA A 37 1.05 -12.16 -9.24
N ILE A 38 2.37 -12.07 -9.07
CA ILE A 38 3.19 -13.15 -8.52
C ILE A 38 2.72 -13.50 -7.11
N PHE A 39 2.58 -12.50 -6.22
CA PHE A 39 2.16 -12.70 -4.85
C PHE A 39 0.76 -13.31 -4.72
N ILE A 40 -0.20 -12.92 -5.56
CA ILE A 40 -1.57 -13.48 -5.55
C ILE A 40 -1.52 -14.94 -6.00
N LEU A 41 -0.86 -15.23 -7.12
CA LEU A 41 -0.78 -16.60 -7.68
C LEU A 41 -0.04 -17.54 -6.73
N VAL A 42 1.07 -17.09 -6.15
CA VAL A 42 1.82 -17.83 -5.12
C VAL A 42 0.99 -17.94 -3.86
N GLY A 43 0.37 -16.86 -3.39
CA GLY A 43 -0.42 -16.81 -2.16
C GLY A 43 -1.61 -17.77 -2.20
N VAL A 44 -2.37 -17.81 -3.29
CA VAL A 44 -3.46 -18.78 -3.50
C VAL A 44 -2.93 -20.21 -3.43
N SER A 45 -1.83 -20.50 -4.12
CA SER A 45 -1.22 -21.82 -4.16
C SER A 45 -0.68 -22.26 -2.79
N VAL A 46 -0.09 -21.33 -2.04
CA VAL A 46 0.45 -21.54 -0.70
C VAL A 46 -0.68 -21.78 0.29
N LEU A 47 -1.74 -20.98 0.28
CA LEU A 47 -2.90 -21.17 1.16
C LEU A 47 -3.65 -22.47 0.89
N ALA A 48 -3.72 -22.90 -0.37
CA ALA A 48 -4.32 -24.19 -0.72
C ALA A 48 -3.55 -25.38 -0.13
N ARG A 49 -2.23 -25.27 0.04
CA ARG A 49 -1.39 -26.33 0.61
C ARG A 49 -1.26 -26.21 2.14
N PHE A 50 -1.15 -24.98 2.66
CA PHE A 50 -0.85 -24.71 4.05
C PHE A 50 -2.01 -23.97 4.72
N HIS A 51 -3.03 -24.72 5.10
CA HIS A 51 -4.24 -24.17 5.73
C HIS A 51 -3.97 -23.43 7.04
N TRP A 52 -2.91 -23.82 7.78
CA TRP A 52 -2.54 -23.18 9.04
C TRP A 52 -2.04 -21.72 8.87
N LEU A 53 -1.56 -21.34 7.68
CA LEU A 53 -1.15 -19.96 7.37
C LEU A 53 -2.32 -18.98 7.43
N ILE A 54 -3.55 -19.45 7.25
CA ILE A 54 -4.75 -18.62 7.40
C ILE A 54 -4.82 -18.04 8.82
N TYR A 55 -4.43 -18.81 9.84
CA TYR A 55 -4.45 -18.32 11.22
C TYR A 55 -3.34 -17.30 11.49
N ILE A 56 -2.14 -17.50 10.92
CA ILE A 56 -1.06 -16.50 11.02
C ILE A 56 -1.50 -15.19 10.38
N PHE A 57 -2.00 -15.26 9.15
CA PHE A 57 -2.47 -14.07 8.46
C PHE A 57 -3.66 -13.43 9.17
N GLY A 58 -4.57 -14.22 9.73
CA GLY A 58 -5.67 -13.72 10.55
C GLY A 58 -5.18 -12.96 11.78
N ALA A 59 -4.27 -13.54 12.55
CA ALA A 59 -3.66 -12.90 13.72
C ALA A 59 -2.90 -11.63 13.34
N PHE A 60 -2.16 -11.67 12.23
CA PHE A 60 -1.45 -10.52 11.69
C PHE A 60 -2.40 -9.38 11.32
N LEU A 61 -3.51 -9.66 10.63
CA LEU A 61 -4.53 -8.65 10.27
C LEU A 61 -5.25 -8.06 11.49
N VAL A 62 -5.55 -8.89 12.50
CA VAL A 62 -6.11 -8.37 13.75
C VAL A 62 -5.13 -7.43 14.43
N TYR A 63 -3.85 -7.83 14.51
CA TYR A 63 -2.80 -7.02 15.09
C TYR A 63 -2.62 -5.69 14.35
N THR A 64 -2.53 -5.70 13.01
CA THR A 64 -2.39 -4.47 12.22
C THR A 64 -3.62 -3.58 12.32
N GLY A 65 -4.83 -4.15 12.29
CA GLY A 65 -6.08 -3.41 12.50
C GLY A 65 -6.14 -2.71 13.87
N ILE A 66 -5.83 -3.43 14.95
CA ILE A 66 -5.80 -2.84 16.30
C ILE A 66 -4.73 -1.76 16.39
N LYS A 67 -3.52 -2.03 15.90
CA LYS A 67 -2.41 -1.06 15.89
C LYS A 67 -2.79 0.22 15.14
N MET A 68 -3.52 0.09 14.03
CA MET A 68 -4.00 1.20 13.21
C MET A 68 -5.11 2.03 13.88
N ALA A 69 -5.96 1.38 14.70
CA ALA A 69 -7.00 2.06 15.47
C ALA A 69 -6.45 2.87 16.65
N ILE A 70 -5.32 2.46 17.23
CA ILE A 70 -4.69 3.14 18.36
C ILE A 70 -3.97 4.39 17.83
N PRO A 71 -4.38 5.61 18.23
CA PRO A 71 -3.69 6.84 17.85
C PRO A 71 -2.28 6.83 18.45
N HIS A 72 -1.27 6.59 17.62
CA HIS A 72 0.11 6.84 18.01
C HIS A 72 0.33 8.35 17.90
N LYS A 73 0.80 8.98 18.98
CA LYS A 73 1.26 10.38 18.99
C LYS A 73 2.43 10.64 18.04
N GLU A 74 3.00 9.58 17.48
CA GLU A 74 3.89 9.61 16.34
C GLU A 74 3.08 9.28 15.08
N GLU A 75 2.36 10.27 14.55
CA GLU A 75 2.34 10.45 13.09
C GLU A 75 3.71 11.04 12.68
N ALA A 76 4.78 10.41 13.15
CA ALA A 76 6.13 10.71 12.73
C ALA A 76 6.23 10.09 11.34
N GLU A 77 6.18 10.98 10.34
CA GLU A 77 7.09 10.97 9.20
C GLU A 77 7.62 9.57 8.90
N VAL A 78 7.11 8.95 7.83
CA VAL A 78 7.79 7.81 7.20
C VAL A 78 9.18 8.32 6.85
N ASP A 79 10.12 8.13 7.77
CA ASP A 79 11.46 8.67 7.71
C ASP A 79 12.27 7.71 6.83
N PRO A 80 12.42 7.98 5.52
CA PRO A 80 12.91 7.00 4.57
C PRO A 80 14.40 6.69 4.80
N GLU A 81 15.10 7.49 5.62
CA GLU A 81 16.46 7.21 6.11
C GLU A 81 16.53 5.98 7.04
N HIS A 82 15.40 5.59 7.63
CA HIS A 82 15.27 4.36 8.42
C HIS A 82 14.85 3.14 7.60
N ASN A 83 14.56 3.31 6.30
CA ASN A 83 14.16 2.20 5.46
C ASN A 83 15.37 1.28 5.19
N VAL A 84 15.36 0.10 5.81
CA VAL A 84 16.45 -0.90 5.78
C VAL A 84 16.89 -1.20 4.35
N ALA A 85 15.94 -1.19 3.40
CA ALA A 85 16.19 -1.37 1.97
C ALA A 85 17.14 -0.30 1.38
N VAL A 86 16.98 0.98 1.72
CA VAL A 86 17.84 2.07 1.25
C VAL A 86 19.24 1.94 1.85
N ARG A 87 19.33 1.61 3.14
CA ARG A 87 20.61 1.44 3.83
C ARG A 87 21.38 0.25 3.30
N LEU A 88 20.70 -0.86 3.05
CA LEU A 88 21.29 -2.08 2.49
C LEU A 88 21.71 -1.87 1.03
N PHE A 89 20.90 -1.16 0.24
CA PHE A 89 21.24 -0.82 -1.14
C PHE A 89 22.43 0.14 -1.24
N ARG A 90 22.48 1.21 -0.44
CA ARG A 90 23.63 2.14 -0.38
C ARG A 90 24.93 1.45 0.07
N ARG A 91 24.82 0.35 0.85
CA ARG A 91 25.98 -0.45 1.26
C ARG A 91 26.52 -1.34 0.14
N TRP A 92 25.68 -1.76 -0.80
CA TRP A 92 26.05 -2.67 -1.89
C TRP A 92 26.27 -1.98 -3.23
N PHE A 93 25.68 -0.80 -3.47
CA PHE A 93 25.79 -0.07 -4.73
C PHE A 93 26.19 1.40 -4.53
N PRO A 94 27.19 1.90 -5.29
CA PRO A 94 27.50 3.33 -5.31
C PRO A 94 26.33 4.10 -5.93
N VAL A 95 25.86 5.13 -5.23
CA VAL A 95 24.79 6.01 -5.67
C VAL A 95 25.41 7.30 -6.20
N ALA A 96 25.11 7.67 -7.44
CA ALA A 96 25.61 8.90 -8.04
C ALA A 96 25.05 10.14 -7.30
N THR A 97 25.88 11.16 -7.11
CA THR A 97 25.57 12.36 -6.30
C THR A 97 24.58 13.31 -6.97
N SER A 98 24.37 13.17 -8.28
CA SER A 98 23.46 14.01 -9.07
C SER A 98 22.47 13.16 -9.87
N ASN A 99 21.26 13.70 -10.04
CA ASN A 99 20.33 13.19 -11.02
C ASN A 99 20.88 13.51 -12.42
N ASP A 100 21.01 12.48 -13.26
CA ASP A 100 21.34 12.64 -14.67
C ASP A 100 20.29 13.53 -15.35
N GLU A 101 20.74 14.53 -16.12
CA GLU A 101 19.89 15.43 -16.91
C GLU A 101 19.03 14.66 -17.93
N ARG A 102 19.36 13.38 -18.20
CA ARG A 102 18.68 12.47 -19.12
C ARG A 102 17.73 11.46 -18.46
N GLY A 103 17.70 11.40 -17.12
CA GLY A 103 16.77 10.55 -16.36
C GLY A 103 16.96 9.04 -16.55
N HIS A 104 18.20 8.60 -16.78
CA HIS A 104 18.55 7.18 -16.77
C HIS A 104 18.59 6.64 -15.33
N PHE A 105 18.26 5.35 -15.15
CA PHE A 105 18.29 4.67 -13.84
C PHE A 105 19.72 4.27 -13.41
N PHE A 106 20.62 4.15 -14.37
CA PHE A 106 22.02 3.85 -14.15
C PHE A 106 22.87 4.82 -14.95
N VAL A 107 23.93 5.32 -14.32
CA VAL A 107 24.93 6.20 -14.96
C VAL A 107 26.29 5.59 -14.73
N ARG A 108 27.19 5.79 -15.70
CA ARG A 108 28.58 5.39 -15.56
C ARG A 108 29.35 6.54 -14.91
N ASP A 109 29.61 6.42 -13.62
CA ASP A 109 30.38 7.41 -12.85
C ASP A 109 31.78 6.85 -12.57
N GLN A 110 32.81 7.61 -12.90
CA GLN A 110 34.24 7.25 -12.76
C GLN A 110 34.56 5.78 -13.11
N ASN A 111 34.10 5.34 -14.29
CA ASN A 111 34.32 3.99 -14.83
C ASN A 111 33.60 2.82 -14.11
N ARG A 112 32.69 3.10 -13.17
CA ARG A 112 31.82 2.11 -12.50
C ARG A 112 30.35 2.40 -12.79
N TRP A 113 29.51 1.36 -12.78
CA TRP A 113 28.06 1.52 -12.86
C TRP A 113 27.54 2.02 -11.51
N ALA A 114 26.96 3.22 -11.51
CA ALA A 114 26.33 3.82 -10.35
C ALA A 114 24.81 3.92 -10.55
N ALA A 115 24.05 3.64 -9.50
CA ALA A 115 22.61 3.82 -9.51
C ALA A 115 22.29 5.32 -9.36
N THR A 116 21.35 5.83 -10.15
CA THR A 116 20.88 7.21 -9.96
C THR A 116 19.90 7.29 -8.80
N PRO A 117 19.70 8.48 -8.20
CA PRO A 117 18.67 8.67 -7.18
C PRO A 117 17.27 8.26 -7.65
N LEU A 118 16.97 8.38 -8.96
CA LEU A 118 15.72 7.89 -9.55
C LEU A 118 15.53 6.37 -9.42
N PHE A 119 16.61 5.58 -9.51
CA PHE A 119 16.54 4.13 -9.32
C PHE A 119 16.36 3.75 -7.85
N VAL A 120 17.02 4.48 -6.95
CA VAL A 120 16.81 4.31 -5.50
C VAL A 120 15.35 4.58 -5.13
N VAL A 121 14.76 5.65 -5.67
CA VAL A 121 13.34 5.96 -5.51
C VAL A 121 12.46 4.82 -6.03
N LEU A 122 12.76 4.26 -7.20
CA LEU A 122 12.02 3.12 -7.75
C LEU A 122 12.09 1.90 -6.82
N ILE A 123 13.26 1.57 -6.28
CA ILE A 123 13.42 0.46 -5.31
C ILE A 123 12.60 0.70 -4.05
N VAL A 124 12.62 1.92 -3.51
CA VAL A 124 11.84 2.25 -2.31
C VAL A 124 10.35 2.10 -2.56
N ILE A 125 9.89 2.57 -3.72
CA ILE A 125 8.50 2.44 -4.15
C ILE A 125 8.11 0.96 -4.27
N GLU A 126 8.89 0.16 -5.00
CA GLU A 126 8.63 -1.29 -5.17
C GLU A 126 8.64 -2.03 -3.84
N THR A 127 9.63 -1.76 -2.99
CA THR A 127 9.74 -2.39 -1.66
C THR A 127 8.55 -2.02 -0.78
N THR A 128 8.11 -0.76 -0.84
CA THR A 128 6.96 -0.32 -0.03
C THR A 128 5.65 -0.87 -0.58
N ASP A 129 5.49 -1.03 -1.90
CA ASP A 129 4.32 -1.73 -2.45
C ASP A 129 4.28 -3.20 -2.03
N VAL A 130 5.43 -3.89 -2.00
CA VAL A 130 5.52 -5.26 -1.45
C VAL A 130 5.09 -5.29 0.01
N MET A 131 5.55 -4.35 0.84
CA MET A 131 5.11 -4.24 2.24
C MET A 131 3.59 -4.03 2.33
N PHE A 132 3.02 -3.16 1.50
CA PHE A 132 1.57 -2.97 1.43
C PHE A 132 0.82 -4.19 0.91
N ALA A 133 1.44 -4.96 0.01
CA ALA A 133 0.89 -6.20 -0.47
C ALA A 133 0.82 -7.23 0.68
N LEU A 134 1.80 -7.30 1.58
CA LEU A 134 1.76 -8.22 2.73
C LEU A 134 0.58 -7.96 3.68
N ASP A 135 0.13 -6.72 3.82
CA ASP A 135 -1.05 -6.38 4.63
C ASP A 135 -2.36 -6.61 3.88
N SER A 136 -2.42 -6.18 2.61
CA SER A 136 -3.66 -6.21 1.82
C SER A 136 -3.96 -7.55 1.15
N LEU A 137 -2.95 -8.36 0.85
CA LEU A 137 -3.13 -9.66 0.18
C LEU A 137 -3.83 -10.69 1.04
N PRO A 138 -3.46 -10.91 2.31
CA PRO A 138 -4.18 -11.88 3.13
C PRO A 138 -5.64 -11.50 3.28
N ALA A 139 -5.94 -10.20 3.33
CA ALA A 139 -7.31 -9.71 3.37
C ALA A 139 -8.10 -10.05 2.08
N VAL A 140 -7.50 -9.86 0.90
CA VAL A 140 -8.13 -10.24 -0.39
C VAL A 140 -8.35 -11.76 -0.46
N LEU A 141 -7.34 -12.54 -0.08
CA LEU A 141 -7.41 -14.02 -0.11
C LEU A 141 -8.39 -14.59 0.92
N ALA A 142 -8.73 -13.84 1.97
CA ALA A 142 -9.79 -14.19 2.92
C ALA A 142 -11.22 -13.95 2.39
N ILE A 143 -11.37 -13.13 1.36
CA ILE A 143 -12.66 -12.83 0.72
C ILE A 143 -12.88 -13.78 -0.46
N THR A 144 -11.85 -14.00 -1.27
CA THR A 144 -11.90 -14.88 -2.43
C THR A 144 -10.66 -15.76 -2.52
N ARG A 145 -10.85 -17.03 -2.85
CA ARG A 145 -9.74 -17.95 -3.20
C ARG A 145 -9.50 -18.00 -4.71
N ASP A 146 -10.32 -17.32 -5.50
CA ASP A 146 -10.14 -17.22 -6.94
C ASP A 146 -9.08 -16.15 -7.26
N GLY A 147 -7.90 -16.62 -7.68
CA GLY A 147 -6.79 -15.77 -8.06
C GLY A 147 -7.09 -14.87 -9.25
N PHE A 148 -7.98 -15.27 -10.16
CA PHE A 148 -8.38 -14.43 -11.30
C PHE A 148 -9.21 -13.23 -10.82
N VAL A 149 -10.18 -13.45 -9.92
CA VAL A 149 -10.97 -12.38 -9.33
C VAL A 149 -10.09 -11.43 -8.50
N ALA A 150 -9.17 -11.98 -7.71
CA ALA A 150 -8.23 -11.17 -6.92
C ALA A 150 -7.31 -10.31 -7.81
N LEU A 151 -6.75 -10.91 -8.88
CA LEU A 151 -5.84 -10.22 -9.80
C LEU A 151 -6.56 -9.14 -10.60
N THR A 152 -7.68 -9.48 -11.24
CA THR A 152 -8.44 -8.54 -12.06
C THR A 152 -8.94 -7.37 -11.23
N SER A 153 -9.51 -7.62 -10.04
CA SER A 153 -9.95 -6.55 -9.13
C SER A 153 -8.82 -5.61 -8.73
N ASN A 154 -7.60 -6.12 -8.50
CA ASN A 154 -6.47 -5.28 -8.13
C ASN A 154 -5.97 -4.43 -9.31
N ILE A 155 -5.89 -5.02 -10.51
CA ILE A 155 -5.54 -4.29 -11.74
C ILE A 155 -6.57 -3.19 -12.02
N PHE A 156 -7.87 -3.48 -11.92
CA PHE A 156 -8.93 -2.48 -12.09
C PHE A 156 -8.82 -1.35 -11.06
N ALA A 157 -8.51 -1.66 -9.79
CA ALA A 157 -8.30 -0.66 -8.76
C ALA A 157 -7.13 0.29 -9.07
N ILE A 158 -6.03 -0.24 -9.62
CA ILE A 158 -4.85 0.56 -10.01
C ILE A 158 -5.15 1.42 -11.24
N LEU A 159 -5.75 0.83 -12.28
CA LEU A 159 -6.06 1.53 -13.54
C LEU A 159 -7.09 2.66 -13.32
N GLY A 160 -8.11 2.42 -12.49
CA GLY A 160 -9.14 3.42 -12.14
C GLY A 160 -8.62 4.57 -11.28
N LEU A 161 -7.45 4.42 -10.65
CA LEU A 161 -6.90 5.45 -9.77
C LEU A 161 -6.47 6.71 -10.54
N ARG A 162 -6.10 6.58 -11.83
CA ARG A 162 -5.68 7.72 -12.66
C ARG A 162 -6.83 8.69 -12.93
N SER A 163 -8.03 8.18 -13.22
CA SER A 163 -9.23 9.02 -13.38
C SER A 163 -9.75 9.51 -12.03
N LEU A 164 -9.64 8.69 -10.98
CA LEU A 164 -10.09 9.06 -9.64
C LEU A 164 -9.18 10.07 -8.95
N TYR A 165 -7.91 10.20 -9.33
CA TYR A 165 -6.95 11.15 -8.73
C TYR A 165 -7.48 12.59 -8.73
N PHE A 166 -8.16 13.01 -9.80
CA PHE A 166 -8.76 14.34 -9.88
C PHE A 166 -9.95 14.50 -8.91
N ALA A 167 -10.81 13.48 -8.80
CA ALA A 167 -11.91 13.46 -7.84
C ALA A 167 -11.42 13.37 -6.38
N LEU A 168 -10.31 12.67 -6.16
CA LEU A 168 -9.69 12.41 -4.86
C LEU A 168 -9.21 13.67 -4.15
N SER A 169 -8.67 14.62 -4.91
CA SER A 169 -8.26 15.93 -4.38
C SER A 169 -9.41 16.65 -3.66
N GLY A 170 -10.64 16.59 -4.21
CA GLY A 170 -11.84 17.17 -3.58
C GLY A 170 -12.39 16.36 -2.40
N ILE A 171 -12.02 15.09 -2.32
CA ILE A 171 -12.54 14.10 -1.36
C ILE A 171 -11.60 13.93 -0.16
N MET A 172 -10.48 14.66 -0.07
CA MET A 172 -9.53 14.60 1.06
C MET A 172 -10.20 14.70 2.45
N LYS A 173 -11.30 15.44 2.57
CA LYS A 173 -12.08 15.55 3.83
C LYS A 173 -12.78 14.26 4.25
N LEU A 174 -13.00 13.31 3.33
CA LEU A 174 -13.58 11.99 3.58
C LEU A 174 -12.56 10.99 4.19
N PHE A 175 -11.27 11.32 4.17
CA PHE A 175 -10.22 10.41 4.63
C PHE A 175 -10.04 10.38 6.15
N ARG A 176 -10.64 11.31 6.90
CA ARG A 176 -10.42 11.43 8.35
C ARG A 176 -10.78 10.14 9.09
N PHE A 177 -11.97 9.60 8.82
CA PHE A 177 -12.42 8.36 9.47
C PHE A 177 -12.10 7.11 8.65
N LEU A 178 -11.58 7.25 7.43
CA LEU A 178 -11.23 6.10 6.60
C LEU A 178 -10.14 5.24 7.24
N LYS A 179 -9.19 5.86 7.98
CA LYS A 179 -8.16 5.14 8.76
C LYS A 179 -8.80 4.20 9.80
N ILE A 180 -9.81 4.69 10.51
CA ILE A 180 -10.56 3.91 11.50
C ILE A 180 -11.43 2.85 10.82
N GLY A 181 -12.08 3.19 9.70
CA GLY A 181 -12.82 2.23 8.88
C GLY A 181 -11.95 1.07 8.40
N LEU A 182 -10.73 1.37 7.92
CA LEU A 182 -9.77 0.36 7.48
C LEU A 182 -9.30 -0.52 8.65
N ALA A 183 -9.02 0.07 9.81
CA ALA A 183 -8.70 -0.69 11.01
C ALA A 183 -9.81 -1.71 11.37
N VAL A 184 -11.08 -1.26 11.36
CA VAL A 184 -12.24 -2.13 11.60
C VAL A 184 -12.35 -3.24 10.55
N ILE A 185 -12.15 -2.92 9.27
CA ILE A 185 -12.18 -3.89 8.17
C ILE A 185 -11.08 -4.94 8.34
N LEU A 186 -9.84 -4.53 8.61
CA LEU A 186 -8.70 -5.44 8.80
C LEU A 186 -8.92 -6.34 10.02
N SER A 187 -9.37 -5.79 11.15
CA SER A 187 -9.69 -6.58 12.33
C SER A 187 -10.84 -7.56 12.05
N PHE A 188 -11.90 -7.15 11.36
CA PHE A 188 -13.00 -8.03 10.99
C PHE A 188 -12.54 -9.19 10.10
N ILE A 189 -11.76 -8.90 9.06
CA ILE A 189 -11.24 -9.92 8.15
C ILE A 189 -10.28 -10.86 8.90
N GLY A 190 -9.41 -10.31 9.75
CA GLY A 190 -8.49 -11.10 10.56
C GLY A 190 -9.21 -12.06 11.51
N VAL A 191 -10.25 -11.58 12.21
CA VAL A 191 -11.11 -12.43 13.05
C VAL A 191 -11.79 -13.50 12.20
N LYS A 192 -12.37 -13.14 11.05
CA LYS A 192 -12.97 -14.10 10.10
C LYS A 192 -11.99 -15.20 9.72
N MET A 193 -10.73 -14.87 9.45
CA MET A 193 -9.69 -15.85 9.11
C MET A 193 -9.40 -16.79 10.28
N LEU A 194 -9.31 -16.25 11.51
CA LEU A 194 -9.07 -17.03 12.73
C LEU A 194 -10.21 -18.00 13.06
N ILE A 195 -11.46 -17.60 12.82
CA ILE A 195 -12.64 -18.45 13.07
C ILE A 195 -13.04 -19.31 11.86
N SER A 196 -12.25 -19.29 10.79
CA SER A 196 -12.59 -19.91 9.51
C SER A 196 -12.84 -21.43 9.58
N ALA A 197 -12.31 -22.12 10.59
CA ALA A 197 -12.57 -23.54 10.84
C ALA A 197 -13.93 -23.83 11.52
N TYR A 198 -14.54 -22.84 12.18
CA TYR A 198 -15.78 -23.02 12.94
C TYR A 198 -16.97 -22.33 12.29
N VAL A 199 -16.75 -21.23 11.55
CA VAL A 199 -17.81 -20.42 10.94
C VAL A 199 -17.47 -20.07 9.49
N HIS A 200 -18.26 -20.59 8.55
CA HIS A 200 -18.19 -20.19 7.15
C HIS A 200 -19.02 -18.92 6.92
N ILE A 201 -18.37 -17.76 7.02
CA ILE A 201 -18.98 -16.49 6.62
C ILE A 201 -18.97 -16.40 5.09
N SER A 202 -20.16 -16.32 4.49
CA SER A 202 -20.30 -16.18 3.05
C SER A 202 -19.62 -14.90 2.53
N THR A 203 -19.12 -14.96 1.30
CA THR A 203 -18.46 -13.82 0.66
C THR A 203 -19.40 -12.61 0.58
N GLY A 204 -20.70 -12.84 0.34
CA GLY A 204 -21.71 -11.77 0.30
C GLY A 204 -21.85 -11.01 1.62
N VAL A 205 -21.89 -11.71 2.76
CA VAL A 205 -21.96 -11.05 4.09
C VAL A 205 -20.67 -10.27 4.36
N SER A 206 -19.52 -10.83 4.00
CA SER A 206 -18.23 -10.15 4.16
C SER A 206 -18.18 -8.86 3.35
N LEU A 207 -18.61 -8.89 2.09
CA LEU A 207 -18.68 -7.72 1.22
C LEU A 207 -19.68 -6.68 1.76
N GLY A 208 -20.82 -7.13 2.29
CA GLY A 208 -21.81 -6.25 2.92
C GLY A 208 -21.25 -5.52 4.15
N VAL A 209 -20.54 -6.22 5.04
CA VAL A 209 -19.89 -5.61 6.20
C VAL A 209 -18.82 -4.60 5.76
N ILE A 210 -17.95 -4.98 4.81
CA ILE A 210 -16.90 -4.08 4.30
C ILE A 210 -17.52 -2.83 3.66
N GLY A 211 -18.51 -3.01 2.78
CA GLY A 211 -19.22 -1.90 2.14
C GLY A 211 -19.93 -1.00 3.15
N GLY A 212 -20.55 -1.60 4.17
CA GLY A 212 -21.20 -0.88 5.27
C GLY A 212 -20.22 -0.04 6.09
N VAL A 213 -19.07 -0.60 6.48
CA VAL A 213 -18.03 0.13 7.22
C VAL A 213 -17.48 1.29 6.38
N ILE A 214 -17.24 1.09 5.08
CA ILE A 214 -16.81 2.16 4.18
C ILE A 214 -17.89 3.24 4.10
N ALA A 215 -19.15 2.88 3.88
CA ALA A 215 -20.26 3.84 3.78
C ALA A 215 -20.43 4.65 5.08
N VAL A 216 -20.40 3.99 6.24
CA VAL A 216 -20.47 4.66 7.56
C VAL A 216 -19.27 5.58 7.76
N SER A 217 -18.06 5.15 7.41
CA SER A 217 -16.85 5.98 7.55
C SER A 217 -16.93 7.23 6.68
N VAL A 218 -17.41 7.08 5.44
CA VAL A 218 -17.60 8.20 4.50
C VAL A 218 -18.69 9.14 5.01
N LEU A 219 -19.86 8.62 5.42
CA LEU A 219 -20.96 9.44 5.95
C LEU A 219 -20.56 10.18 7.22
N ALA A 220 -19.90 9.52 8.17
CA ALA A 220 -19.37 10.15 9.37
C ALA A 220 -18.38 11.27 9.04
N SER A 221 -17.57 11.09 7.97
CA SER A 221 -16.61 12.11 7.55
C SER A 221 -17.25 13.30 6.85
N LEU A 222 -18.45 13.16 6.28
CA LEU A 222 -19.23 14.28 5.73
C LEU A 222 -20.04 15.02 6.80
N LEU A 223 -20.65 14.27 7.72
CA LEU A 223 -21.60 14.80 8.70
C LEU A 223 -20.93 15.50 9.87
N ILE A 224 -19.69 15.11 10.20
CA ILE A 224 -18.92 15.73 11.29
C ILE A 224 -17.94 16.72 10.66
N PRO A 225 -18.12 18.04 10.79
CA PRO A 225 -17.15 19.02 10.29
C PRO A 225 -15.77 18.81 10.94
N ALA A 226 -14.70 19.18 10.26
CA ALA A 226 -13.38 19.28 10.91
C ALA A 226 -13.47 20.36 12.01
N PRO A 227 -12.91 20.13 13.22
CA PRO A 227 -12.72 21.24 14.13
C PRO A 227 -11.87 22.29 13.39
N GLU A 228 -12.33 23.53 13.34
CA GLU A 228 -11.54 24.63 12.80
C GLU A 228 -10.19 24.61 13.52
N MET A 229 -9.11 24.35 12.77
CA MET A 229 -7.77 24.61 13.27
C MET A 229 -7.68 26.12 13.43
N GLU A 230 -7.88 26.56 14.66
CA GLU A 230 -7.67 27.93 15.11
C GLU A 230 -6.24 28.32 14.67
N LYS A 231 -6.16 29.16 13.64
CA LYS A 231 -4.89 29.78 13.23
C LYS A 231 -4.41 30.59 14.43
N LYS A 232 -3.33 30.14 15.06
CA LYS A 232 -2.52 30.94 15.98
C LYS A 232 -1.17 31.22 15.35
#